data_AF-A0A8J6JYA9-F1
#
_entry.id   AF-A0A8J6JYA9-F1
#
_cell.length_a   1.000
_cell.length_b   1.000
_cell.length_c   1.000
_cell.angle_alpha   90.00
_cell.angle_beta   90.00
_cell.angle_gamma   90.00
#
_symmetry.space_group_name_H-M   'P 1'
#
loop_
_entity.id
_entity.type
_entity.pdbx_description
1 polymer ?
#
loop_
_entity_poly.entity_id
_entity_poly.type
_entity_poly.pdbx_seq_one_letter_code
_entity_poly.pdbx_strand_id
1 'polypeptide(L)'
;MVGDLKHGRTVHSLACLLTQYRVNLRYVTPRSLRMPSKIIHFVASKGIKQEEFGSIEEALPDSDVLYMTRIQKERFESKEEYDSCFGQFILTPHIMTRAKKKMVVMHPMPRVNEISLEVDSDPRAAYFRQAENGMYVRMALLATVLGKY
;
A
#
# COMPACT_ATOMS: atom_id res chain seq x y z
N MET A 1 -3.50 2.75 -2.52
CA MET A 1 -3.23 1.65 -1.57
C MET A 1 -3.98 0.43 -2.06
N VAL A 2 -3.29 -0.71 -2.17
CA VAL A 2 -3.83 -1.90 -2.85
C VAL A 2 -3.70 -3.14 -1.96
N GLY A 3 -4.71 -4.02 -1.99
CA GLY A 3 -4.67 -5.34 -1.34
C GLY A 3 -5.59 -5.45 -0.12
N ASP A 4 -5.11 -6.05 0.97
CA ASP A 4 -5.87 -6.19 2.22
C ASP A 4 -5.79 -4.92 3.07
N LEU A 5 -6.76 -4.01 2.83
CA LEU A 5 -6.85 -2.77 3.61
C LEU A 5 -7.68 -2.94 4.89
N LYS A 6 -8.46 -4.02 5.03
CA LYS A 6 -9.24 -4.30 6.24
C LYS A 6 -8.33 -4.62 7.42
N HIS A 7 -7.33 -5.48 7.21
CA HIS A 7 -6.42 -5.94 8.27
C HIS A 7 -5.05 -5.25 8.25
N GLY A 8 -4.75 -4.46 7.22
CA GLY A 8 -3.48 -3.79 7.03
C GLY A 8 -3.18 -2.69 8.07
N ARG A 9 -2.63 -3.06 9.22
CA ARG A 9 -2.23 -2.11 10.29
C ARG A 9 -1.31 -0.98 9.77
N THR A 10 -0.40 -1.32 8.85
CA THR A 10 0.53 -0.36 8.24
C THR A 10 -0.19 0.66 7.39
N VAL A 11 -1.16 0.24 6.56
CA VAL A 11 -1.94 1.16 5.70
C VAL A 11 -2.93 2.00 6.49
N HIS A 12 -3.46 1.50 7.63
CA HIS A 12 -4.27 2.32 8.53
C HIS A 12 -3.46 3.48 9.09
N SER A 13 -2.29 3.18 9.69
CA SER A 13 -1.39 4.18 10.24
C SER A 13 -0.92 5.17 9.16
N LEU A 14 -0.54 4.65 7.99
CA LEU A 14 -0.12 5.46 6.85
C LEU A 14 -1.24 6.40 6.37
N ALA A 15 -2.47 5.91 6.19
CA ALA A 15 -3.59 6.74 5.76
C ALA A 15 -3.86 7.87 6.76
N CYS A 16 -3.81 7.58 8.06
CA CYS A 16 -3.96 8.59 9.10
C CYS A 16 -2.81 9.61 9.09
N LEU A 17 -1.56 9.16 9.00
CA LEU A 17 -0.38 10.05 8.95
C LEU A 17 -0.42 10.98 7.73
N LEU A 18 -0.82 10.46 6.58
CA LEU A 18 -0.92 11.21 5.33
C LEU A 18 -1.92 12.37 5.39
N THR A 19 -2.84 12.40 6.37
CA THR A 19 -3.74 13.55 6.58
C THR A 19 -3.01 14.84 6.97
N GLN A 20 -1.73 14.77 7.37
CA GLN A 20 -0.89 15.94 7.62
C GLN A 20 -0.35 16.57 6.32
N TYR A 21 -0.60 15.95 5.17
CA TYR A 21 -0.13 16.39 3.86
C TYR A 21 -1.30 16.63 2.90
N ARG A 22 -1.06 17.42 1.85
CA ARG A 22 -2.03 17.62 0.77
C ARG A 22 -1.95 16.48 -0.22
N VAL A 23 -2.74 15.44 -0.01
CA VAL A 23 -2.77 14.24 -0.83
C VAL A 23 -4.20 13.84 -1.19
N ASN A 24 -4.33 12.96 -2.18
CA ASN A 24 -5.56 12.22 -2.46
C ASN A 24 -5.28 10.74 -2.23
N LEU A 25 -6.24 10.00 -1.66
CA LEU A 25 -6.10 8.57 -1.42
C LEU A 25 -6.98 7.77 -2.39
N ARG A 26 -6.37 6.80 -3.06
CA ARG A 26 -7.06 5.81 -3.90
C ARG A 26 -6.97 4.43 -3.26
N TYR A 27 -8.07 3.69 -3.23
CA TYR A 27 -8.16 2.36 -2.65
C TYR A 27 -8.50 1.32 -3.72
N VAL A 28 -7.76 0.22 -3.75
CA VAL A 28 -8.00 -0.91 -4.66
C VAL A 28 -8.02 -2.19 -3.82
N THR A 29 -9.19 -2.77 -3.60
CA THR A 29 -9.34 -3.91 -2.69
C THR A 29 -10.42 -4.87 -3.16
N PRO A 30 -10.35 -6.15 -2.76
CA PRO A 30 -11.54 -7.01 -2.77
C PRO A 30 -12.65 -6.36 -1.93
N ARG A 31 -13.91 -6.66 -2.26
CA ARG A 31 -15.07 -6.10 -1.53
C ARG A 31 -15.04 -6.46 -0.03
N SER A 32 -14.58 -7.65 0.32
CA SER A 32 -14.46 -8.15 1.70
C SER A 32 -13.33 -7.51 2.51
N LEU A 33 -12.35 -6.87 1.85
CA LEU A 33 -11.12 -6.34 2.48
C LEU A 33 -10.98 -4.83 2.37
N ARG A 34 -12.10 -4.11 2.26
CA ARG A 34 -12.13 -2.64 2.21
C ARG A 34 -11.51 -2.00 3.45
N MET A 35 -11.03 -0.77 3.27
CA MET A 35 -10.54 0.06 4.38
C MET A 35 -11.63 0.21 5.44
N PRO A 36 -11.34 0.02 6.74
CA PRO A 36 -12.36 0.13 7.78
C PRO A 36 -13.01 1.51 7.83
N SER A 37 -14.32 1.57 8.02
CA SER A 37 -15.09 2.82 7.99
C SER A 37 -14.58 3.87 8.99
N LYS A 38 -14.05 3.43 10.15
CA LYS A 38 -13.43 4.33 11.13
C LYS A 38 -12.25 5.13 10.53
N ILE A 39 -11.44 4.49 9.66
CA ILE A 39 -10.30 5.13 9.02
C ILE A 39 -10.79 6.05 7.90
N ILE A 40 -11.74 5.58 7.08
CA ILE A 40 -12.36 6.40 6.03
C ILE A 40 -12.97 7.68 6.59
N HIS A 41 -13.73 7.59 7.68
CA HIS A 41 -14.33 8.74 8.34
C HIS A 41 -13.29 9.67 8.97
N PHE A 42 -12.24 9.12 9.60
CA PHE A 42 -11.14 9.92 10.13
C PHE A 42 -10.44 10.72 9.02
N VAL A 43 -10.09 10.08 7.90
CA VAL A 43 -9.46 10.74 6.75
C VAL A 43 -10.40 11.78 6.14
N ALA A 44 -11.71 11.48 6.02
CA ALA A 44 -12.71 12.41 5.51
C ALA A 44 -12.84 13.65 6.42
N SER A 45 -12.78 13.47 7.75
CA SER A 45 -12.82 14.59 8.72
C SER A 45 -11.65 15.58 8.56
N LYS A 46 -10.58 15.17 7.87
CA LYS A 46 -9.42 16.01 7.55
C LYS A 46 -9.51 16.64 6.15
N GLY A 47 -10.62 16.45 5.44
CA GLY A 47 -10.87 17.03 4.12
C GLY A 47 -10.09 16.36 2.97
N ILE A 48 -9.52 15.18 3.21
CA ILE A 48 -8.74 14.44 2.20
C ILE A 48 -9.71 13.70 1.25
N LYS A 49 -9.53 13.88 -0.06
CA LYS A 49 -10.31 13.17 -1.09
C LYS A 49 -9.95 11.69 -1.09
N GLN A 50 -10.99 10.85 -1.14
CA GLN A 50 -10.88 9.39 -1.12
C GLN A 50 -11.68 8.80 -2.28
N GLU A 51 -11.08 7.88 -3.03
CA GLU A 51 -11.68 7.21 -4.19
C GLU A 51 -11.44 5.69 -4.11
N GLU A 52 -12.44 4.88 -4.46
CA GLU A 52 -12.30 3.43 -4.60
C GLU A 52 -12.29 3.05 -6.09
N PHE A 53 -11.46 2.08 -6.46
CA PHE A 53 -11.33 1.56 -7.82
C PHE A 53 -11.42 0.04 -7.83
N GLY A 54 -11.86 -0.53 -8.95
CA GLY A 54 -12.05 -1.98 -9.10
C GLY A 54 -10.76 -2.74 -9.43
N SER A 55 -9.75 -2.06 -9.96
CA SER A 55 -8.52 -2.66 -10.46
C SER A 55 -7.30 -1.76 -10.26
N ILE A 56 -6.09 -2.33 -10.34
CA ILE A 56 -4.85 -1.54 -10.32
C ILE A 56 -4.83 -0.63 -11.54
N GLU A 57 -5.22 -1.19 -12.68
CA GLU A 57 -5.30 -0.59 -13.99
C GLU A 57 -6.08 0.72 -14.06
N GLU A 58 -7.23 0.79 -13.38
CA GLU A 58 -8.03 2.00 -13.30
C GLU A 58 -7.40 3.06 -12.40
N ALA A 59 -6.78 2.66 -11.29
CA ALA A 59 -6.20 3.58 -10.32
C ALA A 59 -4.82 4.12 -10.74
N LEU A 60 -4.08 3.36 -11.54
CA LEU A 60 -2.67 3.58 -11.85
C LEU A 60 -2.33 4.86 -12.65
N PRO A 61 -3.13 5.29 -13.66
CA PRO A 61 -2.74 6.38 -14.55
C PRO A 61 -2.40 7.70 -13.85
N ASP A 62 -3.09 8.05 -12.76
CA ASP A 62 -2.79 9.25 -11.96
C ASP A 62 -2.11 8.96 -10.62
N SER A 63 -1.67 7.72 -10.37
CA SER A 63 -1.02 7.36 -9.12
C SER A 63 0.46 7.79 -9.10
N ASP A 64 0.85 8.59 -8.11
CA ASP A 64 2.26 8.92 -7.84
C ASP A 64 2.96 7.87 -6.96
N VAL A 65 2.21 7.26 -6.04
CA VAL A 65 2.69 6.23 -5.11
C VAL A 65 1.73 5.04 -5.12
N LEU A 66 2.18 3.91 -5.66
CA LEU A 66 1.45 2.65 -5.56
C LEU A 66 1.95 1.87 -4.35
N TYR A 67 1.22 1.99 -3.25
CA TYR A 67 1.49 1.25 -2.02
C TYR A 67 0.72 -0.08 -2.04
N MET A 68 1.43 -1.16 -2.37
CA MET A 68 0.91 -2.52 -2.44
C MET A 68 0.93 -3.18 -1.05
N THR A 69 0.04 -4.14 -0.83
CA THR A 69 0.01 -5.00 0.37
C THR A 69 -0.34 -6.43 0.00
N ARG A 70 0.22 -7.39 0.72
CA ARG A 70 -0.15 -8.80 0.60
C ARG A 70 -1.57 -9.06 1.14
N ILE A 71 -2.25 -10.04 0.56
CA ILE A 71 -3.46 -10.64 1.16
C ILE A 71 -3.03 -11.50 2.36
N GLN A 72 -3.54 -11.21 3.55
CA GLN A 72 -3.10 -11.85 4.79
C GLN A 72 -3.83 -13.18 5.02
N LYS A 73 -3.29 -14.27 4.47
CA LYS A 73 -3.89 -15.63 4.60
C LYS A 73 -4.28 -15.98 6.03
N GLU A 74 -3.47 -15.58 7.01
CA GLU A 74 -3.69 -15.86 8.44
C GLU A 74 -4.88 -15.12 9.08
N ARG A 75 -5.59 -14.25 8.33
CA ARG A 75 -6.73 -13.46 8.82
C ARG A 75 -8.09 -13.94 8.32
N PHE A 76 -8.13 -14.94 7.44
CA PHE A 76 -9.35 -15.49 6.91
C PHE A 76 -9.83 -16.66 7.77
N GLU A 77 -11.14 -16.76 7.96
CA GLU A 77 -11.78 -17.85 8.72
C GLU A 77 -11.89 -19.13 7.89
N SER A 78 -12.02 -18.99 6.57
CA SER A 78 -12.08 -20.10 5.62
C SER A 78 -11.07 -19.96 4.50
N LYS A 79 -10.65 -21.10 3.94
CA LYS A 79 -9.72 -21.13 2.81
C LYS A 79 -10.40 -20.59 1.54
N GLU A 80 -11.69 -20.85 1.39
CA GLU A 80 -12.49 -20.42 0.26
C GLU A 80 -12.57 -18.88 0.18
N GLU A 81 -12.73 -18.20 1.31
CA GLU A 81 -12.73 -16.73 1.35
C GLU A 81 -11.36 -16.17 0.95
N TYR A 82 -10.28 -16.78 1.44
CA TYR A 82 -8.92 -16.41 1.06
C TYR A 82 -8.67 -16.61 -0.44
N ASP A 83 -8.96 -17.81 -0.97
CA ASP A 83 -8.73 -18.17 -2.37
C ASP A 83 -9.54 -17.27 -3.32
N SER A 84 -10.72 -16.81 -2.89
CA SER A 84 -11.51 -15.83 -3.66
C SER A 84 -10.81 -14.48 -3.83
N CYS A 85 -9.99 -14.06 -2.85
CA CYS A 85 -9.29 -12.77 -2.83
C CYS A 85 -7.84 -12.86 -3.32
N PHE A 86 -7.22 -14.03 -3.18
CA PHE A 86 -5.83 -14.25 -3.52
C PHE A 86 -5.59 -14.10 -5.03
N GLY A 87 -4.53 -13.37 -5.40
CA GLY A 87 -4.16 -13.16 -6.80
C GLY A 87 -5.06 -12.21 -7.60
N GLN A 88 -6.07 -11.57 -6.98
CA GLN A 88 -6.90 -10.58 -7.69
C GLN A 88 -6.12 -9.33 -8.12
N PHE A 89 -5.10 -8.95 -7.34
CA PHE A 89 -4.34 -7.71 -7.55
C PHE A 89 -2.85 -8.04 -7.65
N ILE A 90 -2.41 -8.41 -8.86
CA ILE A 90 -1.00 -8.74 -9.15
C ILE A 90 -0.41 -7.64 -10.01
N LEU A 91 0.66 -7.01 -9.52
CA LEU A 91 1.42 -6.03 -10.29
C LEU A 91 2.43 -6.73 -11.19
N THR A 92 2.33 -6.49 -12.50
CA THR A 92 3.22 -7.04 -13.54
C THR A 92 3.92 -5.93 -14.33
N PRO A 93 5.02 -6.23 -15.04
CA PRO A 93 5.65 -5.26 -15.94
C PRO A 93 4.68 -4.72 -16.99
N HIS A 94 3.75 -5.56 -17.49
CA HIS A 94 2.72 -5.13 -18.42
C HIS A 94 1.82 -4.04 -17.83
N ILE A 95 1.34 -4.20 -16.59
CA ILE A 95 0.55 -3.16 -15.91
C ILE A 95 1.40 -1.88 -15.71
N MET A 96 2.68 -2.03 -15.36
CA MET A 96 3.61 -0.91 -15.17
C MET A 96 3.89 -0.08 -16.45
N THR A 97 3.50 -0.56 -17.64
CA THR A 97 3.56 0.25 -18.87
C THR A 97 2.59 1.44 -18.86
N ARG A 98 1.47 1.33 -18.12
CA ARG A 98 0.47 2.40 -17.96
C ARG A 98 0.78 3.35 -16.81
N ALA A 99 1.75 3.00 -15.97
CA ALA A 99 2.17 3.84 -14.86
C ALA A 99 2.89 5.10 -15.34
N LYS A 100 2.73 6.20 -14.59
CA LYS A 100 3.48 7.43 -14.82
C LYS A 100 4.98 7.16 -14.82
N LYS A 101 5.72 7.93 -15.62
CA LYS A 101 7.19 7.90 -15.62
C LYS A 101 7.75 8.30 -14.24
N LYS A 102 7.20 9.35 -13.64
CA LYS A 102 7.56 9.83 -12.30
C LYS A 102 6.57 9.26 -11.28
N MET A 103 6.91 8.10 -10.75
CA MET A 103 6.09 7.33 -9.80
C MET A 103 7.00 6.39 -9.00
N VAL A 104 6.55 5.95 -7.82
CA VAL A 104 7.18 4.87 -7.08
C VAL A 104 6.20 3.76 -6.69
N VAL A 105 6.71 2.52 -6.65
CA VAL A 105 6.01 1.35 -6.13
C VAL A 105 6.61 0.97 -4.78
N MET A 106 5.76 0.88 -3.77
CA MET A 106 6.15 0.61 -2.38
C MET A 106 5.43 -0.63 -1.86
N HIS A 107 6.04 -1.32 -0.91
CA HIS A 107 5.49 -2.52 -0.30
C HIS A 107 6.07 -2.70 1.12
N PRO A 108 5.26 -2.97 2.16
CA PRO A 108 5.75 -3.14 3.52
C PRO A 108 6.52 -4.44 3.76
N MET A 109 6.44 -5.39 2.83
CA MET A 109 7.04 -6.73 2.90
C MET A 109 6.46 -7.62 4.04
N PRO A 110 6.65 -8.95 3.99
CA PRO A 110 7.11 -9.73 2.83
C PRO A 110 6.06 -9.75 1.72
N ARG A 111 6.49 -9.95 0.47
CA ARG A 111 5.57 -10.21 -0.65
C ARG A 111 5.40 -11.69 -0.93
N VAL A 112 4.26 -12.08 -1.50
CA VAL A 112 3.98 -13.47 -1.91
C VAL A 112 3.96 -13.58 -3.42
N ASN A 113 2.96 -12.99 -4.07
CA ASN A 113 2.76 -13.03 -5.52
C ASN A 113 2.12 -11.74 -6.07
N GLU A 114 1.71 -10.83 -5.20
CA GLU A 114 1.05 -9.57 -5.54
C GLU A 114 1.95 -8.59 -6.30
N ILE A 115 3.27 -8.83 -6.34
CA ILE A 115 4.23 -8.13 -7.21
C ILE A 115 5.10 -9.18 -7.88
N SER A 116 5.09 -9.22 -9.21
CA SER A 116 5.97 -10.08 -10.00
C SER A 116 7.45 -9.72 -9.77
N LEU A 117 8.32 -10.74 -9.72
CA LEU A 117 9.77 -10.57 -9.59
C LEU A 117 10.37 -9.75 -10.75
N GLU A 118 9.75 -9.78 -11.92
CA GLU A 118 10.22 -9.01 -13.09
C GLU A 118 10.13 -7.50 -12.86
N VAL A 119 9.26 -7.06 -11.94
CA VAL A 119 9.10 -5.64 -11.56
C VAL A 119 10.30 -5.14 -10.77
N ASP A 120 11.12 -6.01 -10.19
CA ASP A 120 12.29 -5.63 -9.37
C ASP A 120 13.31 -4.81 -10.14
N SER A 121 13.41 -5.07 -11.46
CA SER A 121 14.31 -4.36 -12.36
C SER A 121 13.83 -2.95 -12.74
N ASP A 122 12.55 -2.63 -12.48
CA ASP A 122 12.00 -1.31 -12.76
C ASP A 122 12.56 -0.30 -11.76
N PRO A 123 13.16 0.83 -12.20
CA PRO A 123 13.73 1.82 -11.29
C PRO A 123 12.70 2.41 -10.30
N ARG A 124 11.41 2.36 -10.65
CA ARG A 124 10.30 2.82 -9.80
C ARG A 124 9.99 1.84 -8.66
N ALA A 125 10.47 0.59 -8.73
CA ALA A 125 10.36 -0.38 -7.65
C ALA A 125 11.24 0.05 -6.47
N ALA A 126 10.60 0.50 -5.39
CA ALA A 126 11.28 1.15 -4.26
C ALA A 126 11.23 0.33 -2.96
N TYR A 127 10.57 -0.83 -2.92
CA TYR A 127 10.34 -1.59 -1.68
C TYR A 127 11.63 -2.10 -0.99
N PHE A 128 12.71 -2.34 -1.73
CA PHE A 128 14.02 -2.64 -1.11
C PHE A 128 14.68 -1.40 -0.51
N ARG A 129 14.69 -0.27 -1.26
CA ARG A 129 15.17 1.02 -0.74
C ARG A 129 14.34 1.48 0.46
N GLN A 130 13.04 1.21 0.45
CA GLN A 130 12.13 1.45 1.57
C GLN A 130 12.54 0.65 2.82
N ALA A 131 12.96 -0.61 2.67
CA ALA A 131 13.42 -1.42 3.79
C ALA A 131 14.71 -0.86 4.42
N GLU A 132 15.68 -0.46 3.59
CA GLU A 132 16.91 0.20 4.02
C GLU A 132 16.62 1.52 4.73
N ASN A 133 15.75 2.37 4.16
CA ASN A 133 15.29 3.60 4.80
C ASN A 133 14.71 3.35 6.21
N GLY A 134 14.06 2.20 6.40
CA GLY A 134 13.53 1.78 7.70
C GLY A 134 14.60 1.62 8.78
N MET A 135 15.81 1.19 8.42
CA MET A 135 16.95 1.13 9.35
C MET A 135 17.33 2.53 9.85
N TYR A 136 17.56 3.45 8.92
CA TYR A 136 17.96 4.82 9.24
C TYR A 136 16.90 5.59 10.04
N VAL A 137 15.62 5.42 9.70
CA VAL A 137 14.51 6.03 10.46
C VAL A 137 14.48 5.50 11.89
N ARG A 138 14.70 4.20 12.11
CA ARG A 138 14.75 3.62 13.46
C ARG A 138 15.95 4.07 14.26
N MET A 139 17.13 4.21 13.61
CA MET A 139 18.31 4.78 14.26
C MET A 139 18.03 6.21 14.74
N ALA A 140 17.45 7.05 13.88
CA ALA A 140 17.07 8.42 14.24
C ALA A 140 16.06 8.44 15.40
N LEU A 141 15.00 7.60 15.33
CA LEU A 141 13.99 7.50 16.37
C LEU A 141 14.60 7.12 17.73
N LEU A 142 15.46 6.11 17.78
CA LEU A 142 16.13 5.68 19.01
C LEU A 142 17.04 6.78 19.55
N ALA A 143 17.79 7.45 18.68
CA ALA A 143 18.70 8.50 19.10
C ALA A 143 17.94 9.70 19.70
N THR A 144 16.84 10.15 19.09
CA THR A 144 15.99 11.23 19.63
C THR A 144 15.33 10.83 20.96
N VAL A 145 14.75 9.61 21.05
CA VAL A 145 14.08 9.14 22.28
C VAL A 145 15.05 9.00 23.45
N LEU A 146 16.30 8.66 23.18
CA LEU A 146 17.36 8.52 24.19
C LEU A 146 18.15 9.82 24.43
N GLY A 147 17.69 10.96 23.91
CA GLY A 147 18.32 12.27 24.12
C GLY A 147 19.72 12.40 23.53
N LYS A 148 19.96 11.74 22.39
CA LYS A 148 21.23 11.80 21.63
C LYS A 148 21.18 12.78 20.46
N TYR A 149 20.01 13.36 20.19
CA TYR A 149 19.73 14.47 19.26
C TYR A 149 18.58 15.31 19.81
#